data_AF-A0A7W7SIG1-F1
#
_entry.id   AF-A0A7W7SIG1-F1
#
_cell.length_a   1.000
_cell.length_b   1.000
_cell.length_c   1.000
_cell.angle_alpha   90.00
_cell.angle_beta   90.00
_cell.angle_gamma   90.00
#
_symmetry.space_group_name_H-M   'P 1'
#
loop_
_entity.id
_entity.type
_entity.pdbx_description
1 polymer ?
#
loop_
_entity_poly.entity_id
_entity_poly.type
_entity_poly.pdbx_seq_one_letter_code
_entity_poly.pdbx_strand_id
1 'polypeptide(L)'
;MFVFEEAGPWLLAVAAVWSLVRLWAGDVGPRSLLPVGLWTGLLLVAGEQLDRGWMSVLAWVVIGLALLACVVNALHSAMPAVVPVPGDEFAARLVAAARANQEQGFRFGVGHDGTLMVWGLEHAGIERSRFQVGSGCPVCFLEAVVLELTGGSADGFLTAYRRELARDHNSVVVMRGGEADGGWLMGMLPVRGLKRPFRTSCGKHPA
;
A
#
# COMPACT_ATOMS: atom_id res chain seq x y z
N MET A 1 -21.74 28.43 -42.74
CA MET A 1 -20.78 28.99 -41.78
C MET A 1 -21.30 28.95 -40.34
N PHE A 2 -22.59 29.18 -40.10
CA PHE A 2 -23.19 29.19 -38.75
C PHE A 2 -23.18 27.86 -37.95
N VAL A 3 -23.19 26.69 -38.62
CA VAL A 3 -23.27 25.40 -37.90
C VAL A 3 -21.98 25.09 -37.11
N PHE A 4 -20.82 25.60 -37.54
CA PHE A 4 -19.55 25.38 -36.86
C PHE A 4 -19.34 26.27 -35.63
N GLU A 5 -19.96 27.46 -35.58
CA GLU A 5 -19.87 28.37 -34.42
C GLU A 5 -20.59 27.81 -33.18
N GLU A 6 -21.68 27.07 -33.36
CA GLU A 6 -22.40 26.49 -32.22
C GLU A 6 -21.88 25.11 -31.81
N ALA A 7 -21.43 24.29 -32.77
CA ALA A 7 -20.97 22.94 -32.49
C ALA A 7 -19.60 22.90 -31.76
N GLY A 8 -18.71 23.85 -32.05
CA GLY A 8 -17.36 23.89 -31.49
C GLY A 8 -17.31 23.86 -29.96
N PRO A 9 -18.02 24.75 -29.25
CA PRO A 9 -18.07 24.77 -27.78
C PRO A 9 -18.55 23.46 -27.15
N TRP A 10 -19.54 22.81 -27.77
CA TRP A 10 -20.05 21.53 -27.31
C TRP A 10 -19.05 20.40 -27.51
N LEU A 11 -18.33 20.38 -28.63
CA LEU A 11 -17.28 19.39 -28.89
C LEU A 11 -16.13 19.52 -27.86
N LEU A 12 -15.74 20.76 -27.51
CA LEU A 12 -14.73 21.00 -26.47
C LEU A 12 -15.21 20.50 -25.10
N ALA A 13 -16.46 20.80 -24.74
CA ALA A 13 -17.06 20.34 -23.49
C ALA A 13 -17.10 18.81 -23.42
N VAL A 14 -17.54 18.14 -24.49
CA VAL A 14 -17.58 16.68 -24.58
C VAL A 14 -16.17 16.09 -24.46
N ALA A 15 -15.17 16.66 -25.15
CA ALA A 15 -13.80 16.18 -25.10
C ALA A 15 -13.17 16.33 -23.69
N ALA A 16 -13.43 17.44 -23.00
CA ALA A 16 -12.99 17.67 -21.62
C ALA A 16 -13.63 16.67 -20.65
N VAL A 17 -14.96 16.51 -20.72
CA VAL A 17 -15.70 15.57 -19.87
C VAL A 17 -15.30 14.13 -20.16
N TRP A 18 -15.14 13.76 -21.43
CA TRP A 18 -14.71 12.41 -21.80
C TRP A 18 -13.30 12.11 -21.28
N SER A 19 -12.39 13.08 -21.35
CA SER A 19 -11.04 12.92 -20.80
C SER A 19 -11.05 12.74 -19.28
N LEU A 20 -11.95 13.47 -18.59
CA LEU A 20 -12.18 13.29 -17.16
C LEU A 20 -12.72 11.89 -16.86
N VAL A 21 -13.73 11.41 -17.60
CA VAL A 21 -14.26 10.04 -17.42
C VAL A 21 -13.16 9.00 -17.61
N ARG A 22 -12.28 9.16 -18.61
CA ARG A 22 -11.13 8.26 -18.81
C ARG A 22 -10.12 8.31 -17.67
N LEU A 23 -9.90 9.49 -17.06
CA LEU A 23 -9.04 9.62 -15.88
C LEU A 23 -9.62 8.86 -14.68
N TRP A 24 -10.94 8.90 -14.48
CA TRP A 24 -11.62 8.19 -13.39
C TRP A 24 -11.75 6.68 -13.65
N ALA A 25 -11.82 6.25 -14.90
CA ALA A 25 -11.96 4.84 -15.28
C ALA A 25 -10.63 4.06 -15.35
N GLY A 26 -9.48 4.73 -15.26
CA GLY A 26 -8.17 4.12 -15.39
C GLY A 26 -7.14 4.67 -14.41
N ASP A 27 -5.88 4.31 -14.61
CA ASP A 27 -4.80 4.75 -13.72
C ASP A 27 -4.53 6.26 -13.88
N VAL A 28 -4.45 6.95 -12.74
CA VAL A 28 -4.09 8.36 -12.65
C VAL A 28 -2.58 8.49 -12.85
N GLY A 29 -2.18 8.81 -14.08
CA GLY A 29 -0.79 9.01 -14.45
C GLY A 29 -0.59 10.25 -15.35
N PRO A 30 0.68 10.64 -15.61
CA PRO A 30 0.99 11.82 -16.42
C PRO A 30 0.33 11.79 -17.80
N ARG A 31 0.27 10.59 -18.42
CA ARG A 31 -0.36 10.38 -19.73
C ARG A 31 -1.87 10.64 -19.71
N SER A 32 -2.54 10.34 -18.59
CA SER A 32 -3.98 10.51 -18.40
C SER A 32 -4.35 11.97 -18.11
N LEU A 33 -3.44 12.74 -17.50
CA LEU A 33 -3.64 14.14 -17.14
C LEU A 33 -3.45 15.11 -18.32
N LEU A 34 -2.55 14.79 -19.26
CA LEU A 34 -2.30 15.62 -20.45
C LEU A 34 -3.57 15.96 -21.25
N PRO A 35 -4.42 14.99 -21.66
CA PRO A 35 -5.64 15.32 -22.40
C PRO A 35 -6.63 16.12 -21.55
N VAL A 36 -6.77 15.82 -20.26
CA VAL A 36 -7.64 16.60 -19.36
C VAL A 36 -7.18 18.06 -19.34
N GLY A 37 -5.89 18.31 -19.08
CA GLY A 37 -5.32 19.65 -19.05
C GLY A 37 -5.47 20.39 -20.37
N LEU A 38 -5.20 19.72 -21.50
CA LEU A 38 -5.35 20.29 -22.84
C LEU A 38 -6.79 20.75 -23.10
N TRP A 39 -7.77 19.87 -22.91
CA TRP A 39 -9.17 20.19 -23.21
C TRP A 39 -9.74 21.21 -22.23
N THR A 40 -9.40 21.16 -20.94
CA THR A 40 -9.81 22.19 -19.98
C THR A 40 -9.20 23.56 -20.28
N GLY A 41 -7.93 23.59 -20.72
CA GLY A 41 -7.26 24.83 -21.12
C GLY A 41 -7.92 25.46 -22.34
N LEU A 42 -8.23 24.66 -23.36
CA LEU A 42 -8.99 25.12 -24.52
C LEU A 42 -10.39 25.59 -24.15
N LEU A 43 -11.05 24.93 -23.19
CA LEU A 43 -12.37 25.33 -22.71
C LEU A 43 -12.35 26.69 -22.00
N LEU A 44 -11.32 26.98 -21.21
CA LEU A 44 -11.11 28.29 -20.57
C LEU A 44 -10.87 29.40 -21.59
N VAL A 45 -9.93 29.19 -22.51
CA VAL A 45 -9.59 30.17 -23.56
C VAL A 45 -10.80 30.47 -24.45
N ALA A 46 -11.53 29.43 -24.87
CA ALA A 46 -12.74 29.60 -25.66
C ALA A 46 -13.88 30.26 -24.88
N GLY A 47 -14.01 29.98 -23.58
CA GLY A 47 -14.99 30.62 -22.70
C GLY A 47 -14.78 32.14 -22.60
N GLU A 48 -13.53 32.59 -22.50
CA GLU A 48 -13.17 34.00 -22.49
C GLU A 48 -13.36 34.68 -23.86
N GLN A 49 -12.97 34.02 -24.96
CA GLN A 49 -13.07 34.61 -26.29
C GLN A 49 -14.50 34.69 -26.84
N LEU A 50 -15.39 33.79 -26.40
CA LEU A 50 -16.76 33.69 -26.91
C LEU A 50 -17.81 34.30 -25.95
N ASP A 51 -17.38 34.93 -24.85
CA ASP A 51 -18.25 35.44 -23.77
C ASP A 51 -19.24 34.38 -23.23
N ARG A 52 -18.86 33.10 -23.27
CA ARG A 52 -19.68 31.98 -22.82
C ARG A 52 -19.28 31.56 -21.41
N GLY A 53 -19.76 32.30 -20.41
CA GLY A 53 -19.40 32.08 -19.00
C GLY A 53 -19.62 30.65 -18.49
N TRP A 54 -20.56 29.88 -19.06
CA TRP A 54 -20.77 28.48 -18.70
C TRP A 54 -19.57 27.58 -19.00
N MET A 55 -18.76 27.91 -20.01
CA MET A 55 -17.57 27.15 -20.39
C MET A 55 -16.49 27.25 -19.30
N SER A 56 -16.29 28.44 -18.74
CA SER A 56 -15.35 28.65 -17.64
C SER A 56 -15.79 27.92 -16.38
N VAL A 57 -17.10 27.94 -16.07
CA VAL A 57 -17.66 27.15 -14.95
C VAL A 57 -17.39 25.66 -15.16
N LEU A 58 -17.69 25.14 -16.35
CA LEU A 58 -17.45 23.73 -16.67
C LEU A 58 -15.95 23.37 -16.57
N ALA A 59 -15.05 24.23 -17.04
CA ALA A 59 -13.62 23.99 -16.96
C ALA A 59 -13.14 23.86 -15.51
N TRP A 60 -13.60 24.75 -14.62
CA TRP A 60 -13.28 24.69 -13.19
C TRP A 60 -13.83 23.43 -12.52
N VAL A 61 -15.04 22.98 -12.90
CA VAL A 61 -15.60 21.71 -12.40
C VAL A 61 -14.72 20.54 -12.84
N VAL A 62 -14.29 20.49 -14.11
CA VAL A 62 -13.42 19.41 -14.61
C VAL A 62 -12.06 19.42 -13.90
N ILE A 63 -11.45 20.61 -13.70
CA ILE A 63 -10.19 20.75 -12.95
C ILE A 63 -10.36 20.24 -11.52
N GLY A 64 -11.42 20.66 -10.82
CA GLY A 64 -11.69 20.24 -9.45
C GLY A 64 -11.86 18.72 -9.32
N LEU A 65 -12.62 18.11 -10.24
CA LEU A 65 -12.80 16.65 -10.26
C LEU A 65 -11.53 15.89 -10.64
N ALA A 66 -10.68 16.44 -11.52
CA ALA A 66 -9.39 15.84 -11.85
C ALA A 66 -8.41 15.88 -10.67
N LEU A 67 -8.36 17.00 -9.94
CA LEU A 67 -7.59 17.11 -8.70
C LEU A 67 -8.10 16.13 -7.64
N LEU A 68 -9.42 15.98 -7.51
CA LEU A 68 -10.00 14.98 -6.62
C LEU A 68 -9.59 13.56 -6.99
N ALA A 69 -9.59 13.20 -8.28
CA ALA A 69 -9.10 11.89 -8.74
C ALA A 69 -7.63 11.66 -8.34
N CYS A 70 -6.77 12.67 -8.49
CA CYS A 70 -5.37 12.62 -8.03
C CYS A 70 -5.27 12.39 -6.52
N VAL A 71 -6.08 13.09 -5.72
CA VAL A 71 -6.09 12.94 -4.26
C VAL A 71 -6.59 11.55 -3.87
N VAL A 72 -7.68 11.06 -4.46
CA VAL A 72 -8.22 9.71 -4.20
C VAL A 72 -7.20 8.64 -4.58
N ASN A 73 -6.56 8.76 -5.75
CA ASN A 73 -5.53 7.82 -6.17
C ASN A 73 -4.30 7.85 -5.25
N ALA A 74 -3.87 9.04 -4.83
CA ALA A 74 -2.78 9.19 -3.87
C ALA A 74 -3.14 8.59 -2.50
N LEU A 75 -4.37 8.78 -2.02
CA LEU A 75 -4.88 8.17 -0.80
C LEU A 75 -4.98 6.65 -0.92
N HIS A 76 -5.48 6.13 -2.05
CA HIS A 76 -5.54 4.70 -2.31
C HIS A 76 -4.12 4.08 -2.36
N SER A 77 -3.18 4.75 -3.03
CA SER A 77 -1.78 4.33 -3.08
C SER A 77 -1.08 4.44 -1.70
N ALA A 78 -1.51 5.37 -0.85
CA ALA A 78 -0.97 5.57 0.49
C ALA A 78 -1.59 4.64 1.54
N MET A 79 -2.77 4.08 1.27
CA MET A 79 -3.45 3.10 2.12
C MET A 79 -3.20 1.70 1.55
N PRO A 80 -2.13 0.99 1.97
CA PRO A 80 -1.93 -0.38 1.52
C PRO A 80 -3.18 -1.19 1.88
N ALA A 81 -3.80 -1.80 0.85
CA ALA A 81 -4.96 -2.64 1.03
C ALA A 81 -4.66 -3.70 2.09
N VAL A 82 -5.54 -3.79 3.09
CA VAL A 82 -5.44 -4.84 4.09
C VAL A 82 -5.99 -6.11 3.46
N VAL A 83 -5.11 -7.07 3.17
CA VAL A 83 -5.45 -8.33 2.53
C VAL A 83 -5.80 -9.35 3.62
N PRO A 84 -7.05 -9.81 3.72
CA PRO A 84 -7.39 -10.89 4.64
C PRO A 84 -6.75 -12.19 4.14
N VAL A 85 -6.08 -12.91 5.04
CA VAL A 85 -5.41 -14.16 4.72
C VAL A 85 -5.76 -15.27 5.72
N PRO A 86 -5.97 -16.52 5.24
CA PRO A 86 -6.05 -17.68 6.11
C PRO A 86 -4.68 -17.93 6.76
N GLY A 87 -4.64 -18.02 8.09
CA GLY A 87 -3.39 -18.04 8.86
C GLY A 87 -2.46 -19.19 8.47
N ASP A 88 -2.93 -20.42 8.55
CA ASP A 88 -2.07 -21.61 8.35
C ASP A 88 -1.50 -21.68 6.93
N GLU A 89 -2.34 -21.42 5.92
CA GLU A 89 -1.89 -21.38 4.52
C GLU A 89 -0.91 -20.24 4.28
N PHE A 90 -1.14 -19.07 4.88
CA PHE A 90 -0.24 -17.94 4.75
C PHE A 90 1.10 -18.19 5.45
N ALA A 91 1.10 -18.84 6.62
CA ALA A 91 2.32 -19.25 7.30
C ALA A 91 3.13 -20.23 6.44
N ALA A 92 2.49 -21.25 5.87
CA ALA A 92 3.14 -22.20 4.99
C ALA A 92 3.75 -21.52 3.75
N ARG A 93 3.01 -20.59 3.13
CA ARG A 93 3.50 -19.79 2.00
C ARG A 93 4.69 -18.92 2.37
N LEU A 94 4.64 -18.24 3.53
CA LEU A 94 5.75 -17.41 4.02
C LEU A 94 7.01 -18.24 4.25
N VAL A 95 6.87 -19.38 4.92
CA VAL A 95 7.98 -20.29 5.21
C VAL A 95 8.58 -20.83 3.91
N ALA A 96 7.74 -21.27 2.96
CA ALA A 96 8.19 -21.75 1.67
C ALA A 96 8.94 -20.66 0.87
N ALA A 97 8.37 -19.44 0.81
CA ALA A 97 8.98 -18.30 0.14
C ALA A 97 10.33 -17.92 0.76
N ALA A 98 10.40 -17.86 2.08
CA ALA A 98 11.64 -17.56 2.80
C ALA A 98 12.72 -18.62 2.55
N ARG A 99 12.37 -19.92 2.62
CA ARG A 99 13.32 -21.02 2.37
C ARG A 99 13.81 -21.06 0.93
N ALA A 100 12.99 -20.64 -0.04
CA ALA A 100 13.36 -20.63 -1.46
C ALA A 100 14.46 -19.61 -1.80
N ASN A 101 14.63 -18.55 -1.00
CA ASN A 101 15.62 -17.50 -1.27
C ASN A 101 16.19 -16.90 0.02
N GLN A 102 17.00 -17.68 0.72
CA GLN A 102 17.58 -17.29 2.00
C GLN A 102 18.57 -16.11 1.87
N GLU A 103 19.21 -15.95 0.71
CA GLU A 103 20.26 -14.94 0.48
C GLU A 103 19.75 -13.50 0.55
N GLN A 104 18.54 -13.23 0.04
CA GLN A 104 17.96 -11.88 0.06
C GLN A 104 17.52 -11.46 1.47
N GLY A 105 17.16 -12.44 2.30
CA GLY A 105 16.51 -12.21 3.58
C GLY A 105 15.17 -11.48 3.44
N PHE A 106 14.47 -11.34 4.55
CA PHE A 106 13.20 -10.63 4.59
C PHE A 106 12.99 -9.94 5.93
N ARG A 107 12.04 -9.01 5.95
CA ARG A 107 11.59 -8.32 7.16
C ARG A 107 10.16 -8.70 7.43
N PHE A 108 9.86 -8.96 8.69
CA PHE A 108 8.54 -9.38 9.12
C PHE A 108 8.19 -8.70 10.45
N GLY A 109 7.02 -8.07 10.50
CA GLY A 109 6.60 -7.33 11.68
C GLY A 109 5.10 -7.22 11.79
N VAL A 110 4.65 -6.79 12.96
CA VAL A 110 3.26 -6.49 13.26
C VAL A 110 3.09 -4.97 13.37
N GLY A 111 2.21 -4.40 12.55
CA GLY A 111 1.81 -3.00 12.63
C GLY A 111 1.04 -2.71 13.91
N HIS A 112 0.92 -1.43 14.30
CA HIS A 112 0.17 -1.02 15.49
C HIS A 112 -1.32 -1.40 15.44
N ASP A 113 -1.84 -1.66 14.24
CA ASP A 113 -3.22 -2.04 13.92
C ASP A 113 -3.43 -3.56 13.92
N GLY A 114 -2.39 -4.34 14.22
CA GLY A 114 -2.44 -5.79 14.22
C GLY A 114 -2.27 -6.41 12.84
N THR A 115 -1.99 -5.62 11.80
CA THR A 115 -1.69 -6.17 10.48
C THR A 115 -0.24 -6.67 10.43
N LEU A 116 -0.03 -7.74 9.67
CA LEU A 116 1.29 -8.26 9.36
C LEU A 116 1.88 -7.50 8.17
N MET A 117 3.17 -7.17 8.26
CA MET A 117 3.93 -6.56 7.18
C MET A 117 5.14 -7.44 6.85
N VAL A 118 5.25 -7.84 5.58
CA VAL A 118 6.33 -8.68 5.06
C VAL A 118 7.00 -7.93 3.91
N TRP A 119 8.33 -7.82 3.93
CA TRP A 119 9.13 -7.19 2.87
C TRP A 119 10.33 -8.05 2.50
N GLY A 120 10.68 -8.13 1.21
CA GLY A 120 11.80 -8.93 0.71
C GLY A 120 11.40 -10.30 0.14
N LEU A 121 10.11 -10.64 0.12
CA LEU A 121 9.59 -11.88 -0.48
C LEU A 121 8.72 -11.63 -1.73
N GLU A 122 8.86 -10.45 -2.35
CA GLU A 122 8.07 -10.03 -3.50
C GLU A 122 8.33 -10.93 -4.72
N HIS A 123 9.57 -11.39 -4.89
CA HIS A 123 9.97 -12.32 -5.95
C HIS A 123 9.29 -13.70 -5.82
N ALA A 124 8.84 -14.07 -4.62
CA ALA A 124 8.11 -15.31 -4.33
C ALA A 124 6.59 -15.11 -4.34
N GLY A 125 6.10 -13.96 -4.85
CA GLY A 125 4.67 -13.66 -4.96
C GLY A 125 4.02 -13.24 -3.64
N ILE A 126 4.80 -12.83 -2.64
CA ILE A 126 4.29 -12.19 -1.42
C ILE A 126 4.45 -10.68 -1.60
N GLU A 127 3.36 -10.03 -2.02
CA GLU A 127 3.36 -8.60 -2.26
C GLU A 127 3.66 -7.78 -1.01
N ARG A 128 4.16 -6.57 -1.23
CA ARG A 128 4.40 -5.58 -0.17
C ARG A 128 3.09 -4.96 0.30
N SER A 129 2.32 -5.72 1.06
CA SER A 129 0.98 -5.37 1.53
C SER A 129 0.85 -5.48 3.05
N ARG A 130 -0.28 -5.02 3.59
CA ARG A 130 -0.69 -5.29 4.97
C ARG A 130 -1.57 -6.53 4.95
N PHE A 131 -1.24 -7.54 5.75
CA PHE A 131 -2.01 -8.77 5.80
C PHE A 131 -2.75 -8.87 7.13
N GLN A 132 -4.02 -9.23 7.09
CA GLN A 132 -4.82 -9.49 8.29
C GLN A 132 -5.07 -10.99 8.40
N VAL A 133 -4.49 -11.60 9.43
CA VAL A 133 -4.76 -13.01 9.72
C VAL A 133 -6.17 -13.10 10.31
N GLY A 134 -7.03 -13.89 9.67
CA GLY A 134 -8.46 -13.93 10.00
C GLY A 134 -8.79 -14.39 11.43
N SER A 135 -7.87 -15.05 12.13
CA SER A 135 -8.04 -15.43 13.55
C SER A 135 -6.69 -15.52 14.27
N GLY A 136 -6.69 -15.29 15.58
CA GLY A 136 -5.51 -15.41 16.44
C GLY A 136 -4.70 -14.12 16.62
N CYS A 137 -3.68 -14.19 17.48
CA CYS A 137 -2.81 -13.06 17.76
C CYS A 137 -1.74 -12.91 16.65
N PRO A 138 -1.63 -11.74 15.98
CA PRO A 138 -0.62 -11.51 14.94
C PRO A 138 0.82 -11.63 15.46
N VAL A 139 1.06 -11.29 16.74
CA VAL A 139 2.36 -11.45 17.38
C VAL A 139 2.69 -12.94 17.58
N CYS A 140 1.75 -13.73 18.07
CA CYS A 140 1.91 -15.18 18.17
C CYS A 140 2.15 -15.83 16.80
N PHE A 141 1.46 -15.35 15.77
CA PHE A 141 1.66 -15.80 14.40
C PHE A 141 3.09 -15.54 13.92
N LEU A 142 3.59 -14.32 14.15
CA LEU A 142 4.96 -13.96 13.82
C LEU A 142 5.96 -14.87 14.52
N GLU A 143 5.78 -15.10 15.83
CA GLU A 143 6.63 -15.98 16.62
C GLU A 143 6.65 -17.42 16.08
N ALA A 144 5.47 -17.94 15.70
CA ALA A 144 5.35 -19.29 15.16
C ALA A 144 6.12 -19.45 13.83
N VAL A 145 6.02 -18.48 12.92
CA VAL A 145 6.77 -18.48 11.65
C VAL A 145 8.28 -18.40 11.90
N VAL A 146 8.72 -17.57 12.85
CA VAL A 146 10.14 -17.45 13.21
C VAL A 146 10.68 -18.77 13.79
N LEU A 147 9.93 -19.42 14.68
CA LEU A 147 10.30 -20.73 15.24
C LEU A 147 10.38 -21.80 14.15
N GLU A 148 9.40 -21.84 13.25
CA GLU A 148 9.35 -22.80 12.13
C GLU A 148 10.54 -22.63 11.17
N LEU A 149 10.95 -21.39 10.89
CA LEU A 149 12.11 -21.13 10.04
C LEU A 149 13.42 -21.54 10.71
N THR A 150 13.52 -21.35 12.01
CA THR A 150 14.77 -21.56 12.79
C THR A 150 14.87 -22.95 13.39
N GLY A 151 13.91 -23.84 13.12
CA GLY A 151 13.86 -25.18 13.72
C GLY A 151 13.77 -25.16 15.25
N GLY A 152 13.15 -24.12 15.83
CA GLY A 152 12.99 -23.95 17.28
C GLY A 152 14.16 -23.27 18.01
N SER A 153 15.23 -22.88 17.33
CA SER A 153 16.40 -22.23 17.97
C SER A 153 16.20 -20.74 18.33
N ALA A 154 15.03 -20.16 18.06
CA ALA A 154 14.75 -18.73 18.25
C ALA A 154 14.30 -18.30 19.65
N ASP A 155 14.24 -19.20 20.65
CA ASP A 155 13.66 -18.89 21.96
C ASP A 155 14.28 -17.66 22.67
N GLY A 156 15.61 -17.54 22.62
CA GLY A 156 16.32 -16.39 23.19
C GLY A 156 15.99 -15.07 22.47
N PHE A 157 15.90 -15.12 21.14
CA PHE A 157 15.53 -13.98 20.30
C PHE A 157 14.07 -13.55 20.55
N LEU A 158 13.13 -14.49 20.59
CA LEU A 158 11.72 -14.21 20.85
C LEU A 158 11.49 -13.68 22.27
N THR A 159 12.26 -14.15 23.25
CA THR A 159 12.22 -13.59 24.60
C THR A 159 12.67 -12.12 24.62
N ALA A 160 13.71 -11.77 23.86
CA ALA A 160 14.13 -10.38 23.70
C ALA A 160 13.08 -9.54 22.97
N TYR A 161 12.47 -10.08 21.91
CA TYR A 161 11.40 -9.42 21.15
C TYR A 161 10.18 -9.10 22.03
N ARG A 162 9.70 -10.08 22.82
CA ARG A 162 8.60 -9.88 23.78
C ARG A 162 8.93 -8.81 24.82
N ARG A 163 10.20 -8.70 25.24
CA ARG A 163 10.66 -7.68 26.18
C ARG A 163 10.61 -6.27 25.58
N GLU A 164 10.93 -6.11 24.30
CA GLU A 164 10.76 -4.84 23.58
C GLU A 164 9.28 -4.46 23.50
N LEU A 165 8.40 -5.40 23.15
CA LEU A 165 6.95 -5.16 23.15
C LEU A 165 6.43 -4.73 24.53
N ALA A 166 6.90 -5.37 25.60
CA ALA A 166 6.55 -5.00 26.98
C ALA A 166 7.03 -3.61 27.41
N ARG A 167 8.03 -3.06 26.71
CA ARG A 167 8.52 -1.68 26.90
C ARG A 167 7.83 -0.67 25.98
N ASP A 168 6.74 -1.07 25.33
CA ASP A 168 6.02 -0.26 24.33
C ASP A 168 6.89 0.10 23.10
N HIS A 169 7.89 -0.74 22.79
CA HIS A 169 8.76 -0.59 21.64
C HIS A 169 8.39 -1.58 20.53
N ASN A 170 7.87 -1.07 19.41
CA ASN A 170 7.63 -1.90 18.24
C ASN A 170 8.91 -2.10 17.41
N SER A 171 9.17 -3.35 17.05
CA SER A 171 10.33 -3.77 16.25
C SER A 171 9.91 -4.73 15.15
N VAL A 172 10.64 -4.69 14.04
CA VAL A 172 10.50 -5.61 12.92
C VAL A 172 11.59 -6.67 13.03
N VAL A 173 11.20 -7.93 12.87
CA VAL A 173 12.16 -9.04 12.78
C VAL A 173 12.79 -9.03 11.39
N VAL A 174 14.11 -9.10 11.36
CA VAL A 174 14.89 -9.25 10.14
C VAL A 174 15.44 -10.66 10.12
N MET A 175 15.14 -11.38 9.06
CA MET A 175 15.59 -12.75 8.82
C MET A 175 16.56 -12.71 7.65
N ARG A 176 17.77 -13.25 7.79
CA ARG A 176 18.75 -13.42 6.71
C ARG A 176 19.27 -14.84 6.71
N GLY A 177 19.61 -15.38 5.54
CA GLY A 177 20.37 -16.62 5.45
C GLY A 177 21.73 -16.48 6.13
N GLY A 178 22.10 -17.47 6.92
CA GLY A 178 23.44 -17.60 7.48
C GLY A 178 24.38 -18.30 6.50
N GLU A 179 25.59 -17.78 6.35
CA GLU A 179 26.54 -18.22 5.32
C GLU A 179 27.14 -19.62 5.54
N ALA A 180 27.17 -20.14 6.78
CA ALA A 180 27.95 -21.34 7.11
C ALA A 180 27.13 -22.65 7.20
N ASP A 181 25.91 -22.61 7.75
CA ASP A 181 25.16 -23.84 8.11
C ASP A 181 23.74 -23.91 7.50
N GLY A 182 23.38 -23.00 6.59
CA GLY A 182 22.01 -22.90 6.05
C GLY A 182 20.94 -22.51 7.09
N GLY A 183 21.39 -22.03 8.25
CA GLY A 183 20.55 -21.52 9.32
C GLY A 183 20.09 -20.08 9.08
N TRP A 184 19.18 -19.59 9.91
CA TRP A 184 18.67 -18.22 9.84
C TRP A 184 19.34 -17.32 10.86
N LEU A 185 19.88 -16.19 10.39
CA LEU A 185 20.30 -15.09 11.23
C LEU A 185 19.11 -14.17 11.50
N MET A 186 18.85 -13.93 12.79
CA MET A 186 17.75 -13.09 13.27
C MET A 186 18.28 -11.75 13.79
N GLY A 187 17.62 -10.67 13.41
CA GLY A 187 17.87 -9.32 13.93
C GLY A 187 16.56 -8.61 14.26
N MET A 188 16.65 -7.55 15.06
CA MET A 188 15.53 -6.64 15.31
C MET A 188 15.88 -5.27 14.77
N LEU A 189 14.95 -4.66 14.04
CA LEU A 189 15.04 -3.26 13.62
C LEU A 189 13.90 -2.47 14.25
N PRO A 190 14.17 -1.35 14.95
CA PRO A 190 13.10 -0.53 15.50
C PRO A 190 12.26 0.08 14.37
N VAL A 191 10.94 0.14 14.57
CA VAL A 191 10.03 0.79 13.64
C VAL A 191 10.28 2.30 13.64
N ARG A 192 10.50 2.90 12.47
CA ARG A 192 10.76 4.35 12.34
C ARG A 192 9.50 5.22 12.37
N GLY A 193 8.31 4.62 12.20
CA GLY A 193 7.01 5.31 12.18
C GLY A 193 6.27 5.26 13.52
N LEU A 194 4.98 4.88 13.50
CA LEU A 194 4.21 4.61 14.71
C LEU A 194 4.90 3.52 15.54
N LYS A 195 5.55 3.95 16.64
CA LYS A 195 6.39 3.08 17.49
C LYS A 195 5.61 2.22 18.46
N ARG A 196 4.33 2.53 18.67
CA ARG A 196 3.49 1.76 19.58
C ARG A 196 3.25 0.35 19.01
N PRO A 197 3.48 -0.71 19.80
CA PRO A 197 3.15 -2.06 19.40
C PRO A 197 1.64 -2.26 19.31
N PHE A 198 1.24 -3.31 18.61
CA PHE A 198 -0.15 -3.77 18.64
C PHE A 198 -0.51 -4.24 20.05
N ARG A 199 -1.60 -3.70 20.58
CA ARG A 199 -2.17 -4.14 21.85
C ARG A 199 -3.02 -5.37 21.62
N THR A 200 -2.57 -6.49 22.15
CA THR A 200 -3.25 -7.78 22.03
C THR A 200 -3.80 -8.21 23.38
N SER A 201 -4.97 -8.85 23.37
CA SER A 201 -5.57 -9.46 24.55
C SER A 201 -5.13 -10.90 24.77
N CYS A 202 -4.16 -11.41 23.99
CA CYS A 202 -3.68 -12.78 24.18
C CYS A 202 -2.87 -12.89 25.48
N GLY A 203 -3.09 -13.95 26.25
CA GLY A 203 -2.40 -14.15 27.54
C GLY A 203 -0.88 -14.34 27.47
N LYS A 204 -0.28 -14.31 26.28
CA LYS A 204 1.17 -14.44 26.05
C LYS A 204 1.90 -13.10 25.91
N HIS A 205 1.18 -12.02 25.60
CA HIS A 205 1.76 -10.73 25.26
C HIS A 205 1.07 -9.60 26.04
N PRO A 206 1.79 -8.52 26.38
CA PRO A 206 1.21 -7.40 27.12
C PRO A 206 0.16 -6.67 26.26
N ALA A 207 -0.91 -6.22 26.94
CA ALA A 207 -2.00 -5.43 26.36
C ALA A 207 -1.72 -3.92 26.34
#